data_AF-A0A2J0LJ52-F1
#
_entry.id   AF-A0A2J0LJ52-F1
#
_cell.length_a   1.000
_cell.length_b   1.000
_cell.length_c   1.000
_cell.angle_alpha   90.00
_cell.angle_beta   90.00
_cell.angle_gamma   90.00
#
_symmetry.space_group_name_H-M   'P 1'
#
loop_
_entity.id
_entity.type
_entity.pdbx_description
1 polymer ?
#
loop_
_entity_poly.entity_id
_entity_poly.type
_entity_poly.pdbx_seq_one_letter_code
_entity_poly.pdbx_strand_id
1 'polypeptide(L)'
;MMKRLPLFFICLFILFVSGCAPTYTNENLEQSILDICKKEYKLDVKVKRVGRTVGIYLPINGLFESKVKSSGRNMTLEDALSSVKFSKKAADEIDDVSMALSRVALSSGAGVDFYVLIAADTKASGLQIVITRYVNDMKRLILGDISRGDYVQRLLMDMDFGPTAAAEETVKEFFYDAARLKPQTVIARYFSKTAVANAQSSDFLRYISAQDGKNNRAFFVEDIKGLQVSKSRVLVKVSVRETSSGETKKYLFALDTLYIPYMIENVFLEYPDEFKAYEDDAVWQKDGFFLEDIILPDFLARQMATRIKEFYKATGFVKAEYRPKEKKFKVIFDAIKKSPKDKPADFDGAWKIISAMMRRYDFKDFESVELFSITDAKRQTMTRRELIDKFWPTWLIKR
;
A
#
# COMPACT_ATOMS: atom_id res chain seq x y z
N MET A 1 46.36 6.07 -55.39
CA MET A 1 46.19 7.49 -55.02
C MET A 1 45.00 7.60 -54.06
N MET A 2 45.22 7.33 -52.76
CA MET A 2 44.16 7.36 -51.73
C MET A 2 44.00 8.79 -51.23
N LYS A 3 42.80 9.37 -51.43
CA LYS A 3 42.44 10.71 -50.95
C LYS A 3 42.44 10.69 -49.42
N ARG A 4 43.27 11.53 -48.80
CA ARG A 4 43.28 11.76 -47.35
C ARG A 4 41.93 12.33 -46.95
N LEU A 5 41.06 11.48 -46.39
CA LEU A 5 39.81 11.93 -45.77
C LEU A 5 40.20 12.80 -44.56
N PRO A 6 39.71 14.04 -44.43
CA PRO A 6 40.14 14.95 -43.37
C PRO A 6 39.67 14.42 -42.01
N LEU A 7 40.63 14.04 -41.16
CA LEU A 7 40.46 13.60 -39.77
C LEU A 7 39.57 14.54 -38.93
N PHE A 8 39.44 15.80 -39.37
CA PHE A 8 38.60 16.84 -38.78
C PHE A 8 37.10 16.51 -38.80
N PHE A 9 36.60 15.83 -39.84
CA PHE A 9 35.18 15.45 -39.92
C PHE A 9 34.80 14.33 -38.95
N ILE A 10 35.75 13.47 -38.57
CA ILE A 10 35.52 12.38 -37.60
C ILE A 10 35.42 12.94 -36.17
N CYS A 11 36.24 13.93 -35.80
CA CYS A 11 36.14 14.59 -34.49
C CYS A 11 34.86 15.41 -34.32
N LEU A 12 34.35 16.04 -35.40
CA LEU A 12 33.10 16.80 -35.35
C LEU A 12 31.88 15.89 -35.16
N PHE A 13 31.90 14.66 -35.69
CA PHE A 13 30.80 13.71 -35.54
C PHE A 13 30.70 13.14 -34.11
N ILE A 14 31.82 13.05 -33.39
CA ILE A 14 31.85 12.57 -31.98
C ILE A 14 31.21 13.60 -31.02
N LEU A 15 31.21 14.88 -31.36
CA LEU A 15 30.60 15.94 -30.54
C LEU A 15 29.07 16.00 -30.65
N PHE A 16 28.46 15.40 -31.69
CA PHE A 16 27.00 15.28 -31.82
C PHE A 16 26.44 13.99 -31.20
N VAL A 17 27.30 13.12 -30.66
CA VAL A 17 26.88 12.03 -29.76
C VAL A 17 26.83 12.55 -28.32
N SER A 18 26.36 13.79 -28.13
CA SER A 18 25.94 14.29 -26.82
C SER A 18 24.84 13.36 -26.32
N GLY A 19 25.21 12.53 -25.35
CA GLY A 19 24.42 11.39 -24.89
C GLY A 19 22.96 11.76 -24.66
N CYS A 20 22.08 10.86 -25.09
CA CYS A 20 20.64 10.99 -24.90
C CYS A 20 20.36 11.45 -23.45
N ALA A 21 19.79 12.64 -23.32
CA ALA A 21 19.24 13.09 -22.05
C ALA A 21 18.25 12.02 -21.54
N PRO A 22 18.13 11.82 -20.22
CA PRO A 22 17.21 10.84 -19.67
C PRO A 22 15.80 11.12 -20.20
N THR A 23 15.18 10.11 -20.81
CA THR A 23 13.84 10.22 -21.41
C THR A 23 12.78 10.62 -20.36
N TYR A 24 13.01 10.24 -19.10
CA TYR A 24 12.12 10.53 -17.98
C TYR A 24 12.84 11.44 -16.97
N THR A 25 12.44 12.71 -16.93
CA THR A 25 12.97 13.72 -16.01
C THR A 25 12.19 13.72 -14.69
N ASN A 26 12.61 14.54 -13.73
CA ASN A 26 11.89 14.66 -12.46
C ASN A 26 10.47 15.22 -12.65
N GLU A 27 10.30 16.13 -13.60
CA GLU A 27 9.09 16.92 -13.84
C GLU A 27 8.01 16.11 -14.57
N ASN A 28 8.41 15.14 -15.41
CA ASN A 28 7.49 14.37 -16.24
C ASN A 28 7.31 12.91 -15.79
N LEU A 29 7.95 12.50 -14.69
CA LEU A 29 8.00 11.10 -14.27
C LEU A 29 6.60 10.50 -14.05
N GLU A 30 5.75 11.18 -13.29
CA GLU A 30 4.40 10.70 -12.98
C GLU A 30 3.54 10.62 -14.25
N GLN A 31 3.56 11.67 -15.06
CA GLN A 31 2.82 11.72 -16.33
C GLN A 31 3.30 10.64 -17.31
N SER A 32 4.60 10.34 -17.33
CA SER A 32 5.15 9.29 -18.20
C SER A 32 4.66 7.90 -17.82
N ILE A 33 4.55 7.62 -16.52
CA ILE A 33 3.98 6.35 -16.03
C ILE A 33 2.49 6.28 -16.39
N LEU A 34 1.73 7.35 -16.13
CA LEU A 34 0.31 7.45 -16.50
C LEU A 34 0.11 7.20 -18.00
N ASP A 35 0.93 7.84 -18.83
CA ASP A 35 0.87 7.72 -20.28
C ASP A 35 1.15 6.29 -20.76
N ILE A 36 2.17 5.63 -20.21
CA ILE A 36 2.50 4.24 -20.56
C ILE A 36 1.33 3.31 -20.15
N CYS A 37 0.88 3.39 -18.90
CA CYS A 37 -0.24 2.59 -18.40
C CYS A 37 -1.51 2.79 -19.24
N LYS A 38 -1.84 4.04 -19.58
CA LYS A 38 -3.06 4.36 -20.34
C LYS A 38 -2.94 3.99 -21.82
N LYS A 39 -1.82 4.32 -22.47
CA LYS A 39 -1.65 4.17 -23.92
C LYS A 39 -1.31 2.73 -24.31
N GLU A 40 -0.35 2.10 -23.61
CA GLU A 40 0.15 0.76 -23.93
C GLU A 40 -0.78 -0.32 -23.34
N TYR A 41 -1.17 -0.19 -22.06
CA TYR A 41 -1.88 -1.24 -21.33
C TYR A 41 -3.38 -0.99 -21.13
N LYS A 42 -3.88 0.19 -21.49
CA LYS A 42 -5.29 0.61 -21.31
C LYS A 42 -5.76 0.60 -19.85
N LEU A 43 -4.82 0.77 -18.91
CA LEU A 43 -5.09 0.81 -17.48
C LEU A 43 -5.28 2.24 -17.00
N ASP A 44 -6.26 2.44 -16.13
CA ASP A 44 -6.50 3.72 -15.46
C ASP A 44 -5.89 3.64 -14.06
N VAL A 45 -4.79 4.37 -13.86
CA VAL A 45 -4.00 4.31 -12.64
C VAL A 45 -3.82 5.70 -12.06
N LYS A 46 -3.51 5.78 -10.77
CA LYS A 46 -3.07 7.03 -10.14
C LYS A 46 -1.59 6.91 -9.80
N VAL A 47 -0.80 7.95 -10.04
CA VAL A 47 0.64 7.95 -9.76
C VAL A 47 0.94 9.11 -8.84
N LYS A 48 1.83 8.88 -7.87
CA LYS A 48 2.28 9.89 -6.92
C LYS A 48 3.75 9.67 -6.61
N ARG A 49 4.47 10.75 -6.36
CA ARG A 49 5.84 10.73 -5.86
C ARG A 49 5.95 11.41 -4.51
N VAL A 50 6.69 10.79 -3.60
CA VAL A 50 7.09 11.38 -2.32
C VAL A 50 8.58 11.09 -2.14
N GLY A 51 9.40 12.15 -2.13
CA GLY A 51 10.85 12.02 -2.06
C GLY A 51 11.45 11.20 -3.21
N ARG A 52 12.12 10.09 -2.85
CA ARG A 52 12.76 9.16 -3.81
C ARG A 52 11.90 7.92 -4.08
N THR A 53 10.64 7.97 -3.66
CA THR A 53 9.67 6.90 -3.82
C THR A 53 8.57 7.29 -4.79
N VAL A 54 8.27 6.40 -5.74
CA VAL A 54 7.17 6.55 -6.69
C VAL A 54 6.14 5.48 -6.42
N GLY A 55 4.90 5.87 -6.14
CA GLY A 55 3.81 4.95 -5.95
C GLY A 55 2.84 4.97 -7.12
N ILE A 56 2.20 3.82 -7.35
CA ILE A 56 1.08 3.66 -8.26
C ILE A 56 -0.08 2.98 -7.55
N TYR A 57 -1.28 3.51 -7.76
CA TYR A 57 -2.53 2.89 -7.35
C TYR A 57 -3.23 2.35 -8.60
N LEU A 58 -3.44 1.04 -8.60
CA LEU A 58 -4.07 0.27 -9.68
C LEU A 58 -5.41 -0.28 -9.17
N PRO A 59 -6.54 0.35 -9.50
CA PRO A 59 -7.86 -0.21 -9.21
C PRO A 59 -8.12 -1.40 -10.14
N ILE A 60 -8.32 -2.59 -9.56
CA ILE A 60 -8.59 -3.83 -10.31
C ILE A 60 -9.99 -4.31 -9.99
N ASN A 61 -10.75 -4.58 -11.05
CA ASN A 61 -12.05 -5.23 -10.95
C ASN A 61 -11.86 -6.74 -10.81
N GLY A 62 -11.92 -7.25 -9.57
CA GLY A 62 -11.70 -8.66 -9.28
C GLY A 62 -10.22 -9.02 -9.19
N LEU A 63 -9.54 -8.42 -8.22
CA LEU A 63 -8.17 -8.79 -7.83
C LEU A 63 -8.10 -10.27 -7.43
N PHE A 64 -9.17 -10.73 -6.79
CA PHE A 64 -9.29 -12.07 -6.25
C PHE A 64 -10.44 -12.86 -6.87
N GLU A 65 -10.19 -14.13 -7.17
CA GLU A 65 -11.24 -15.09 -7.54
C GLU A 65 -12.00 -15.51 -6.29
N SER A 66 -13.18 -14.93 -6.08
CA SER A 66 -14.10 -15.43 -5.06
C SER A 66 -14.67 -16.78 -5.48
N LYS A 67 -14.17 -17.87 -4.90
CA LYS A 67 -14.87 -19.16 -4.82
C LYS A 67 -15.59 -19.31 -3.48
N VAL A 68 -15.90 -18.20 -2.80
CA VAL A 68 -16.60 -18.23 -1.53
C VAL A 68 -18.07 -18.46 -1.84
N LYS A 69 -18.49 -19.72 -1.89
CA LYS A 69 -19.92 -20.05 -1.78
C LYS A 69 -20.33 -19.59 -0.39
N SER A 70 -21.18 -18.57 -0.29
CA SER A 70 -21.76 -18.08 0.97
C SER A 70 -22.54 -19.18 1.67
N SER A 71 -21.86 -20.05 2.40
CA SER A 71 -22.45 -21.10 3.22
C SER A 71 -22.78 -20.53 4.61
N GLY A 72 -23.67 -19.53 4.67
CA GLY A 72 -24.44 -19.12 5.86
C GLY A 72 -23.73 -18.94 7.22
N ARG A 73 -22.40 -18.89 7.27
CA ARG A 73 -21.59 -18.78 8.49
C ARG A 73 -20.85 -17.45 8.49
N ASN A 74 -20.69 -16.88 9.68
CA ASN A 74 -19.79 -15.77 9.93
C ASN A 74 -18.37 -16.21 9.56
N MET A 75 -17.86 -15.69 8.44
CA MET A 75 -16.52 -15.94 7.94
C MET A 75 -15.57 -14.97 8.62
N THR A 76 -14.47 -15.46 9.19
CA THR A 76 -13.45 -14.58 9.79
C THR A 76 -12.60 -13.96 8.67
N LEU A 77 -11.92 -12.84 8.97
CA LEU A 77 -10.99 -12.22 8.03
C LEU A 77 -9.89 -13.21 7.60
N GLU A 78 -9.39 -14.04 8.52
CA GLU A 78 -8.34 -15.02 8.24
C GLU A 78 -8.80 -16.12 7.25
N ASP A 79 -10.05 -16.60 7.38
CA ASP A 79 -10.65 -17.53 6.42
C ASP A 79 -10.80 -16.89 5.03
N ALA A 80 -11.12 -15.59 4.98
CA ALA A 80 -11.18 -14.83 3.74
C ALA A 80 -9.81 -14.71 3.08
N LEU A 81 -8.79 -14.32 3.83
CA LEU A 81 -7.45 -14.12 3.27
C LEU A 81 -6.82 -15.43 2.78
N SER A 82 -7.08 -16.56 3.46
CA SER A 82 -6.49 -17.87 3.12
C SER A 82 -7.12 -18.57 1.92
N SER A 83 -8.38 -18.27 1.60
CA SER A 83 -9.13 -18.86 0.48
C SER A 83 -9.02 -18.08 -0.82
N VAL A 84 -8.42 -16.90 -0.76
CA VAL A 84 -8.30 -15.96 -1.86
C VAL A 84 -7.18 -16.39 -2.83
N LYS A 85 -7.56 -16.62 -4.09
CA LYS A 85 -6.61 -16.81 -5.20
C LYS A 85 -6.61 -15.56 -6.06
N PHE A 86 -5.42 -15.14 -6.49
CA PHE A 86 -5.29 -14.09 -7.48
C PHE A 86 -5.99 -14.47 -8.77
N SER A 87 -6.77 -13.54 -9.33
CA SER A 87 -7.27 -13.74 -10.68
C SER A 87 -6.11 -13.62 -11.67
N LYS A 88 -6.12 -14.49 -12.70
CA LYS A 88 -5.09 -14.42 -13.76
C LYS A 88 -5.04 -13.04 -14.39
N LYS A 89 -6.21 -12.45 -14.67
CA LYS A 89 -6.34 -11.09 -15.21
C LYS A 89 -5.67 -10.05 -14.32
N ALA A 90 -5.89 -10.11 -13.02
CA ALA A 90 -5.26 -9.17 -12.08
C ALA A 90 -3.73 -9.35 -12.04
N ALA A 91 -3.24 -10.59 -12.10
CA ALA A 91 -1.80 -10.85 -12.17
C ALA A 91 -1.18 -10.24 -13.44
N ASP A 92 -1.84 -10.37 -14.59
CA ASP A 92 -1.41 -9.78 -15.86
C ASP A 92 -1.37 -8.23 -15.77
N GLU A 93 -2.42 -7.60 -15.23
CA GLU A 93 -2.47 -6.14 -15.05
C GLU A 93 -1.39 -5.62 -14.06
N ILE A 94 -1.12 -6.37 -12.99
CA ILE A 94 -0.05 -6.04 -12.04
C ILE A 94 1.33 -6.14 -12.69
N ASP A 95 1.55 -7.13 -13.56
CA ASP A 95 2.82 -7.30 -14.28
C ASP A 95 3.03 -6.16 -15.29
N ASP A 96 2.00 -5.82 -16.07
CA ASP A 96 2.01 -4.71 -17.02
C ASP A 96 2.40 -3.38 -16.35
N VAL A 97 1.77 -3.06 -15.21
CA VAL A 97 2.11 -1.85 -14.45
C VAL A 97 3.50 -1.95 -13.81
N SER A 98 3.89 -3.13 -13.32
CA SER A 98 5.23 -3.36 -12.79
C SER A 98 6.30 -3.14 -13.86
N MET A 99 6.05 -3.54 -15.10
CA MET A 99 6.93 -3.32 -16.25
C MET A 99 7.01 -1.82 -16.60
N ALA A 100 5.87 -1.11 -16.63
CA ALA A 100 5.83 0.33 -16.86
C ALA A 100 6.67 1.10 -15.83
N LEU A 101 6.46 0.82 -14.54
CA LEU A 101 7.24 1.41 -13.45
C LEU A 101 8.74 1.10 -13.57
N SER A 102 9.07 -0.15 -13.87
CA SER A 102 10.45 -0.60 -14.02
C SER A 102 11.18 0.16 -15.13
N ARG A 103 10.54 0.29 -16.30
CA ARG A 103 11.07 1.03 -17.45
C ARG A 103 11.35 2.49 -17.10
N VAL A 104 10.40 3.17 -16.46
CA VAL A 104 10.54 4.57 -16.08
C VAL A 104 11.61 4.72 -14.98
N ALA A 105 11.54 3.94 -13.91
CA ALA A 105 12.46 4.05 -12.78
C ALA A 105 13.92 3.78 -13.17
N LEU A 106 14.17 2.82 -14.07
CA LEU A 106 15.52 2.50 -14.54
C LEU A 106 16.09 3.53 -15.52
N SER A 107 15.21 4.15 -16.31
CA SER A 107 15.61 5.08 -17.38
C SER A 107 15.48 6.54 -16.97
N SER A 108 15.14 6.81 -15.70
CA SER A 108 14.94 8.15 -15.20
C SER A 108 16.22 8.71 -14.55
N GLY A 109 16.50 9.98 -14.85
CA GLY A 109 17.48 10.78 -14.11
C GLY A 109 16.98 11.25 -12.74
N ALA A 110 15.74 10.92 -12.37
CA ALA A 110 15.05 11.45 -11.20
C ALA A 110 15.57 10.93 -9.85
N GLY A 111 16.41 9.89 -9.85
CA GLY A 111 16.87 9.25 -8.62
C GLY A 111 15.73 8.57 -7.86
N VAL A 112 14.95 7.73 -8.54
CA VAL A 112 13.97 6.86 -7.88
C VAL A 112 14.71 5.69 -7.23
N ASP A 113 14.57 5.55 -5.92
CA ASP A 113 15.14 4.43 -5.17
C ASP A 113 14.12 3.31 -4.97
N PHE A 114 12.85 3.68 -4.76
CA PHE A 114 11.78 2.74 -4.50
C PHE A 114 10.58 3.01 -5.40
N TYR A 115 9.85 1.95 -5.72
CA TYR A 115 8.47 2.09 -6.13
C TYR A 115 7.53 1.18 -5.36
N VAL A 116 6.31 1.66 -5.20
CA VAL A 116 5.21 0.99 -4.47
C VAL A 116 4.04 0.81 -5.42
N LEU A 117 3.62 -0.43 -5.65
CA LEU A 117 2.42 -0.73 -6.41
C LEU A 117 1.32 -1.18 -5.46
N ILE A 118 0.21 -0.45 -5.43
CA ILE A 118 -0.98 -0.78 -4.67
C ILE A 118 -2.04 -1.26 -5.67
N ALA A 119 -2.26 -2.57 -5.74
CA ALA A 119 -3.36 -3.14 -6.50
C ALA A 119 -4.55 -3.33 -5.56
N ALA A 120 -5.63 -2.59 -5.77
CA ALA A 120 -6.80 -2.59 -4.89
C ALA A 120 -8.01 -3.22 -5.60
N ASP A 121 -8.69 -4.15 -4.92
CA ASP A 121 -9.91 -4.74 -5.46
C ASP A 121 -11.07 -3.74 -5.37
N THR A 122 -11.61 -3.30 -6.50
CA THR A 122 -12.73 -2.37 -6.52
C THR A 122 -14.08 -3.03 -6.24
N LYS A 123 -14.15 -4.37 -6.21
CA LYS A 123 -15.37 -5.13 -5.90
C LYS A 123 -15.36 -5.74 -4.50
N ALA A 124 -14.19 -6.09 -3.98
CA ALA A 124 -14.05 -6.80 -2.71
C ALA A 124 -13.54 -5.87 -1.61
N SER A 125 -14.39 -5.60 -0.62
CA SER A 125 -14.14 -5.15 0.77
C SER A 125 -13.10 -4.05 1.08
N GLY A 126 -12.27 -3.57 0.16
CA GLY A 126 -11.06 -2.78 0.45
C GLY A 126 -9.76 -3.56 0.46
N LEU A 127 -9.75 -4.84 0.06
CA LEU A 127 -8.52 -5.61 0.04
C LEU A 127 -7.57 -5.07 -1.04
N GLN A 128 -6.30 -4.91 -0.67
CA GLN A 128 -5.27 -4.46 -1.58
C GLN A 128 -3.98 -5.26 -1.37
N ILE A 129 -3.15 -5.25 -2.41
CA ILE A 129 -1.80 -5.81 -2.36
C ILE A 129 -0.83 -4.68 -2.61
N VAL A 130 0.11 -4.56 -1.68
CA VAL A 130 1.14 -3.54 -1.69
C VAL A 130 2.46 -4.21 -2.01
N ILE A 131 2.99 -3.94 -3.20
CA ILE A 131 4.29 -4.46 -3.66
C ILE A 131 5.29 -3.31 -3.58
N THR A 132 6.24 -3.39 -2.67
CA THR A 132 7.35 -2.44 -2.57
C THR A 132 8.62 -3.05 -3.15
N ARG A 133 9.26 -2.32 -4.07
CA ARG A 133 10.49 -2.77 -4.75
C ARG A 133 11.60 -1.74 -4.64
N TYR A 134 12.83 -2.24 -4.48
CA TYR A 134 14.04 -1.44 -4.51
C TYR A 134 14.62 -1.42 -5.93
N VAL A 135 14.74 -0.24 -6.54
CA VAL A 135 15.18 -0.06 -7.93
C VAL A 135 16.58 -0.63 -8.16
N ASN A 136 17.47 -0.56 -7.17
CA ASN A 136 18.81 -1.11 -7.31
C ASN A 136 18.83 -2.66 -7.35
N ASP A 137 17.89 -3.34 -6.69
CA ASP A 137 17.77 -4.80 -6.81
C ASP A 137 17.37 -5.19 -8.23
N MET A 138 16.54 -4.38 -8.90
CA MET A 138 16.18 -4.59 -10.30
C MET A 138 17.36 -4.32 -11.25
N LYS A 139 18.18 -3.29 -10.99
CA LYS A 139 19.43 -3.07 -11.74
C LYS A 139 20.35 -4.29 -11.63
N ARG A 140 20.54 -4.80 -10.41
CA ARG A 140 21.33 -6.02 -10.14
C ARG A 140 20.75 -7.24 -10.84
N LEU A 141 19.43 -7.39 -10.88
CA LEU A 141 18.79 -8.49 -11.61
C LEU A 141 19.09 -8.42 -13.12
N ILE A 142 18.99 -7.23 -13.72
CA ILE A 142 19.27 -7.02 -15.15
C ILE A 142 20.75 -7.26 -15.48
N LEU A 143 21.65 -6.85 -14.60
CA LEU A 143 23.09 -7.09 -14.74
C LEU A 143 23.49 -8.55 -14.44
N GLY A 144 22.58 -9.37 -13.94
CA GLY A 144 22.85 -10.77 -13.58
C GLY A 144 23.55 -10.95 -12.23
N ASP A 145 23.70 -9.89 -11.43
CA ASP A 145 24.32 -9.92 -10.10
C ASP A 145 23.50 -10.72 -9.08
N ILE A 146 22.19 -10.82 -9.31
CA ILE A 146 21.27 -11.62 -8.50
C ILE A 146 20.35 -12.44 -9.42
N SER A 147 19.98 -13.64 -8.98
CA SER A 147 19.04 -14.48 -9.71
C SER A 147 17.61 -13.95 -9.58
N ARG A 148 16.71 -14.37 -10.48
CA ARG A 148 15.26 -14.08 -10.37
C ARG A 148 14.69 -14.54 -9.03
N GLY A 149 15.10 -15.70 -8.54
CA GLY A 149 14.66 -16.22 -7.25
C GLY A 149 15.11 -15.33 -6.08
N ASP A 150 16.36 -14.85 -6.10
CA ASP A 150 16.86 -13.94 -5.08
C ASP A 150 16.15 -12.56 -5.15
N TYR A 151 15.87 -12.07 -6.36
CA TYR A 151 15.07 -10.85 -6.55
C TYR A 151 13.66 -10.98 -5.97
N VAL A 152 12.95 -12.08 -6.26
CA VAL A 152 11.59 -12.31 -5.72
C VAL A 152 11.60 -12.36 -4.19
N GLN A 153 12.61 -12.98 -3.57
CA GLN A 153 12.77 -13.01 -2.12
C GLN A 153 13.10 -11.65 -1.48
N ARG A 154 13.45 -10.64 -2.29
CA ARG A 154 13.72 -9.27 -1.84
C ARG A 154 12.53 -8.35 -2.02
N LEU A 155 11.45 -8.81 -2.66
CA LEU A 155 10.21 -8.04 -2.77
C LEU A 155 9.54 -8.00 -1.40
N LEU A 156 9.03 -6.83 -1.01
CA LEU A 156 8.04 -6.74 0.04
C LEU A 156 6.68 -6.81 -0.65
N MET A 157 5.92 -7.85 -0.32
CA MET A 157 4.54 -8.01 -0.77
C MET A 157 3.68 -8.16 0.47
N ASP A 158 2.91 -7.11 0.75
CA ASP A 158 1.99 -7.06 1.86
C ASP A 158 0.56 -7.16 1.32
N MET A 159 -0.27 -7.95 2.00
CA MET A 159 -1.71 -7.86 1.82
C MET A 159 -2.22 -6.90 2.88
N ASP A 160 -2.86 -5.84 2.42
CA ASP A 160 -3.33 -4.76 3.26
C ASP A 160 -4.81 -4.50 2.99
N PHE A 161 -5.40 -3.71 3.86
CA PHE A 161 -6.76 -3.24 3.72
C PHE A 161 -6.71 -1.74 3.54
N GLY A 162 -7.25 -1.23 2.43
CA GLY A 162 -7.38 0.20 2.16
C GLY A 162 -8.74 0.69 2.64
N PRO A 163 -8.91 1.02 3.94
CA PRO A 163 -10.23 1.28 4.48
C PRO A 163 -10.86 2.54 3.91
N THR A 164 -10.04 3.51 3.51
CA THR A 164 -10.48 4.73 2.87
C THR A 164 -11.25 4.44 1.58
N ALA A 165 -10.67 3.65 0.66
CA ALA A 165 -11.30 3.31 -0.61
C ALA A 165 -12.58 2.48 -0.42
N ALA A 166 -12.57 1.52 0.53
CA ALA A 166 -13.75 0.73 0.87
C ALA A 166 -14.90 1.58 1.43
N ALA A 167 -14.56 2.55 2.28
CA ALA A 167 -15.54 3.46 2.86
C ALA A 167 -16.13 4.39 1.80
N GLU A 168 -15.31 4.94 0.91
CA GLU A 168 -15.77 5.75 -0.22
C GLU A 168 -16.75 4.97 -1.10
N GLU A 169 -16.42 3.72 -1.44
CA GLU A 169 -17.30 2.89 -2.25
C GLU A 169 -18.61 2.55 -1.53
N THR A 170 -18.55 2.26 -0.22
CA THR A 170 -19.74 2.05 0.61
C THR A 170 -20.68 3.26 0.57
N VAL A 171 -20.14 4.48 0.65
CA VAL A 171 -20.94 5.71 0.58
C VAL A 171 -21.52 5.94 -0.82
N LYS A 172 -20.79 5.62 -1.90
CA LYS A 172 -21.33 5.69 -3.26
C LYS A 172 -22.49 4.70 -3.46
N GLU A 173 -22.31 3.45 -3.02
CA GLU A 173 -23.35 2.44 -3.09
C GLU A 173 -24.58 2.84 -2.27
N PHE A 174 -24.36 3.43 -1.08
CA PHE A 174 -25.44 3.96 -0.26
C PHE A 174 -26.31 4.96 -1.03
N PHE A 175 -25.73 5.96 -1.71
CA PHE A 175 -26.51 6.92 -2.51
C PHE A 175 -27.16 6.27 -3.74
N TYR A 176 -26.49 5.30 -4.36
CA TYR A 176 -27.03 4.53 -5.48
C TYR A 176 -28.28 3.73 -5.07
N ASP A 177 -28.25 3.11 -3.90
CA ASP A 177 -29.35 2.33 -3.33
C ASP A 177 -30.45 3.22 -2.75
N ALA A 178 -30.10 4.34 -2.13
CA ALA A 178 -31.05 5.34 -1.63
C ALA A 178 -31.95 5.90 -2.74
N ALA A 179 -31.49 5.90 -3.99
CA ALA A 179 -32.29 6.29 -5.16
C ALA A 179 -33.24 5.20 -5.66
N ARG A 180 -33.08 3.92 -5.27
CA ARG A 180 -33.76 2.77 -5.91
C ARG A 180 -34.52 1.86 -4.95
N LEU A 181 -34.05 1.76 -3.71
CA LEU A 181 -34.58 0.82 -2.72
C LEU A 181 -35.46 1.54 -1.72
N LYS A 182 -36.30 0.76 -1.02
CA LYS A 182 -37.12 1.29 0.06
C LYS A 182 -36.22 1.80 1.20
N PRO A 183 -36.54 2.92 1.86
CA PRO A 183 -35.72 3.49 2.93
C PRO A 183 -35.33 2.47 4.01
N GLN A 184 -36.25 1.60 4.41
CA GLN A 184 -36.00 0.58 5.45
C GLN A 184 -34.96 -0.46 5.00
N THR A 185 -34.93 -0.81 3.70
CA THR A 185 -33.92 -1.71 3.13
C THR A 185 -32.54 -1.05 3.12
N VAL A 186 -32.46 0.22 2.74
CA VAL A 186 -31.22 1.01 2.72
C VAL A 186 -30.67 1.15 4.15
N ILE A 187 -31.53 1.51 5.11
CA ILE A 187 -31.15 1.65 6.53
C ILE A 187 -30.62 0.32 7.06
N ALA A 188 -31.34 -0.78 6.85
CA ALA A 188 -30.92 -2.10 7.33
C ALA A 188 -29.61 -2.59 6.70
N ARG A 189 -29.31 -2.16 5.47
CA ARG A 189 -28.09 -2.56 4.74
C ARG A 189 -26.86 -1.78 5.19
N TYR A 190 -26.98 -0.49 5.45
CA TYR A 190 -25.82 0.40 5.64
C TYR A 190 -25.63 0.91 7.07
N PHE A 191 -26.64 0.84 7.94
CA PHE A 191 -26.57 1.40 9.31
C PHE A 191 -26.62 0.31 10.37
N SER A 192 -25.78 0.43 11.39
CA SER A 192 -25.89 -0.43 12.57
C SER A 192 -27.12 -0.05 13.40
N LYS A 193 -27.64 -0.96 14.24
CA LYS A 193 -28.77 -0.64 15.14
C LYS A 193 -28.45 0.56 16.04
N THR A 194 -27.20 0.66 16.50
CA THR A 194 -26.71 1.79 17.30
C THR A 194 -26.67 3.08 16.47
N ALA A 195 -26.23 3.00 15.22
CA ALA A 195 -26.18 4.14 14.31
C ALA A 195 -27.57 4.75 14.07
N VAL A 196 -28.60 3.91 13.91
CA VAL A 196 -29.99 4.37 13.72
C VAL A 196 -30.53 5.11 14.96
N ALA A 197 -30.05 4.74 16.15
CA ALA A 197 -30.45 5.38 17.40
C ALA A 197 -29.77 6.74 17.65
N ASN A 198 -28.67 7.06 16.96
CA ASN A 198 -27.98 8.34 17.10
C ASN A 198 -28.78 9.49 16.48
N ALA A 199 -28.86 10.63 17.17
CA ALA A 199 -29.69 11.77 16.77
C ALA A 199 -29.35 12.30 15.36
N GLN A 200 -28.07 12.52 15.05
CA GLN A 200 -27.61 13.06 13.77
C GLN A 200 -27.95 12.13 12.59
N SER A 201 -27.67 10.85 12.74
CA SER A 201 -28.13 9.83 11.78
C SER A 201 -29.64 9.82 11.66
N SER A 202 -30.36 9.90 12.77
CA SER A 202 -31.82 9.79 12.77
C SER A 202 -32.48 10.92 11.98
N ASP A 203 -31.95 12.15 12.01
CA ASP A 203 -32.52 13.28 11.25
C ASP A 203 -32.27 13.11 9.75
N PHE A 204 -31.07 12.69 9.35
CA PHE A 204 -30.77 12.34 7.96
C PHE A 204 -31.60 11.14 7.47
N LEU A 205 -31.77 10.11 8.30
CA LEU A 205 -32.58 8.94 7.98
C LEU A 205 -34.06 9.26 7.91
N ARG A 206 -34.57 10.17 8.76
CA ARG A 206 -35.93 10.72 8.64
C ARG A 206 -36.08 11.50 7.35
N TYR A 207 -35.09 12.31 6.97
CA TYR A 207 -35.10 13.01 5.69
C TYR A 207 -35.26 12.04 4.52
N ILE A 208 -34.48 10.95 4.50
CA ILE A 208 -34.59 9.90 3.48
C ILE A 208 -35.93 9.16 3.56
N SER A 209 -36.37 8.79 4.77
CA SER A 209 -37.60 8.02 4.98
C SER A 209 -38.87 8.82 4.65
N ALA A 210 -38.85 10.14 4.86
CA ALA A 210 -39.96 11.03 4.51
C ALA A 210 -40.16 11.19 2.99
N GLN A 211 -39.24 10.67 2.17
CA GLN A 211 -39.36 10.70 0.71
C GLN A 211 -40.12 9.50 0.11
N ASP A 212 -40.66 8.59 0.94
CA ASP A 212 -41.40 7.41 0.47
C ASP A 212 -42.57 7.84 -0.43
N GLY A 213 -42.49 7.53 -1.72
CA GLY A 213 -43.52 7.83 -2.73
C GLY A 213 -43.12 8.76 -3.89
N LYS A 214 -41.95 9.43 -3.87
CA LYS A 214 -41.45 10.22 -5.02
C LYS A 214 -40.39 9.45 -5.82
N ASN A 215 -40.85 8.57 -6.71
CA ASN A 215 -40.07 7.59 -7.49
C ASN A 215 -39.04 8.13 -8.51
N ASN A 216 -38.37 9.28 -8.31
CA ASN A 216 -37.43 9.78 -9.33
C ASN A 216 -36.31 10.71 -8.85
N ARG A 217 -35.89 10.64 -7.59
CA ARG A 217 -34.68 11.37 -7.16
C ARG A 217 -33.44 10.55 -7.50
N ALA A 218 -32.60 11.07 -8.38
CA ALA A 218 -31.25 10.57 -8.53
C ALA A 218 -30.30 11.43 -7.66
N PHE A 219 -29.35 10.75 -7.02
CA PHE A 219 -28.24 11.38 -6.32
C PHE A 219 -27.02 11.30 -7.24
N PHE A 220 -26.37 12.44 -7.48
CA PHE A 220 -25.13 12.49 -8.23
C PHE A 220 -23.99 12.84 -7.28
N VAL A 221 -23.10 11.88 -7.04
CA VAL A 221 -21.88 12.11 -6.24
C VAL A 221 -20.90 12.91 -7.09
N GLU A 222 -20.64 14.16 -6.72
CA GLU A 222 -19.78 15.08 -7.45
C GLU A 222 -18.31 15.00 -7.01
N ASP A 223 -18.10 14.84 -5.70
CA ASP A 223 -16.79 14.73 -5.07
C ASP A 223 -16.91 13.80 -3.86
N ILE A 224 -15.87 13.00 -3.64
CA ILE A 224 -15.80 12.09 -2.51
C ILE A 224 -14.35 11.97 -2.07
N LYS A 225 -14.12 12.10 -0.77
CA LYS A 225 -12.80 11.97 -0.15
C LYS A 225 -12.93 11.20 1.15
N GLY A 226 -12.10 10.19 1.34
CA GLY A 226 -11.99 9.48 2.60
C GLY A 226 -10.77 9.90 3.41
N LEU A 227 -10.86 9.74 4.74
CA LEU A 227 -9.79 9.96 5.68
C LEU A 227 -9.85 8.90 6.79
N GLN A 228 -8.79 8.10 6.93
CA GLN A 228 -8.68 7.17 8.04
C GLN A 228 -8.23 7.93 9.30
N VAL A 229 -9.15 8.11 10.25
CA VAL A 229 -8.89 8.81 11.51
C VAL A 229 -8.43 7.86 12.63
N SER A 230 -8.71 6.56 12.50
CA SER A 230 -8.20 5.52 13.40
C SER A 230 -8.15 4.14 12.72
N LYS A 231 -7.66 3.12 13.42
CA LYS A 231 -7.66 1.74 12.91
C LYS A 231 -9.06 1.17 12.63
N SER A 232 -10.08 1.64 13.35
CA SER A 232 -11.46 1.14 13.26
C SER A 232 -12.43 2.16 12.66
N ARG A 233 -11.97 3.34 12.25
CA ARG A 233 -12.85 4.43 11.82
C ARG A 233 -12.30 5.20 10.64
N VAL A 234 -13.15 5.38 9.64
CA VAL A 234 -12.91 6.22 8.48
C VAL A 234 -13.99 7.29 8.40
N LEU A 235 -13.58 8.52 8.08
CA LEU A 235 -14.49 9.57 7.69
C LEU A 235 -14.56 9.66 6.17
N VAL A 236 -15.74 9.90 5.61
CA VAL A 236 -15.93 10.14 4.18
C VAL A 236 -16.69 11.44 4.00
N LYS A 237 -16.02 12.43 3.42
CA LYS A 237 -16.62 13.70 2.99
C LYS A 237 -17.13 13.52 1.57
N VAL A 238 -18.41 13.83 1.34
CA VAL A 238 -19.04 13.65 0.03
C VAL A 238 -19.90 14.86 -0.33
N SER A 239 -19.78 15.32 -1.57
CA SER A 239 -20.63 16.34 -2.17
C SER A 239 -21.63 15.66 -3.10
N VAL A 240 -22.91 15.82 -2.84
CA VAL A 240 -23.98 15.15 -3.59
C VAL A 240 -24.97 16.17 -4.12
N ARG A 241 -25.17 16.17 -5.43
CA ARG A 241 -26.22 16.95 -6.09
C ARG A 241 -27.49 16.13 -6.20
N GLU A 242 -28.60 16.67 -5.73
CA GLU A 242 -29.89 16.02 -5.84
C GLU A 242 -30.64 16.50 -7.10
N THR A 243 -31.13 15.59 -7.94
CA THR A 243 -31.79 15.98 -9.20
C THR A 243 -33.01 16.86 -9.00
N SER A 244 -33.75 16.67 -7.90
CA SER A 244 -35.03 17.36 -7.71
C SER A 244 -34.88 18.83 -7.32
N SER A 245 -33.84 19.17 -6.54
CA SER A 245 -33.56 20.54 -6.12
C SER A 245 -32.47 21.21 -6.96
N GLY A 246 -31.60 20.43 -7.61
CA GLY A 246 -30.36 20.92 -8.22
C GLY A 246 -29.30 21.37 -7.21
N GLU A 247 -29.60 21.30 -5.90
CA GLU A 247 -28.72 21.75 -4.82
C GLU A 247 -27.66 20.68 -4.53
N THR A 248 -26.40 21.12 -4.43
CA THR A 248 -25.30 20.29 -3.92
C THR A 248 -25.25 20.41 -2.40
N LYS A 249 -25.40 19.27 -1.72
CA LYS A 249 -25.23 19.17 -0.26
C LYS A 249 -23.94 18.43 0.06
N LYS A 250 -23.27 18.85 1.13
CA LYS A 250 -22.08 18.19 1.66
C LYS A 250 -22.47 17.37 2.87
N TYR A 251 -21.95 16.16 2.94
CA TYR A 251 -22.15 15.25 4.05
C TYR A 251 -20.80 14.73 4.53
N LEU A 252 -20.72 14.49 5.83
CA LEU A 252 -19.62 13.78 6.47
C LEU A 252 -20.17 12.46 7.02
N PHE A 253 -19.70 11.35 6.48
CA PHE A 253 -20.02 10.01 6.96
C PHE A 253 -18.92 9.54 7.89
N ALA A 254 -19.27 8.97 9.04
CA ALA A 254 -18.36 8.20 9.87
C ALA A 254 -18.70 6.72 9.74
N LEU A 255 -17.71 5.90 9.36
CA LEU A 255 -17.87 4.47 9.13
C LEU A 255 -17.01 3.65 10.08
N ASP A 256 -17.57 2.54 10.56
CA ASP A 256 -16.85 1.52 11.33
C ASP A 256 -16.24 0.49 10.38
N THR A 257 -14.92 0.33 10.44
CA THR A 257 -14.16 -0.58 9.58
C THR A 257 -14.02 -1.98 10.17
N LEU A 258 -14.61 -2.26 11.34
CA LEU A 258 -14.64 -3.58 11.96
C LEU A 258 -15.65 -4.54 11.30
N TYR A 259 -16.55 -4.00 10.47
CA TYR A 259 -17.55 -4.77 9.73
C TYR A 259 -17.19 -4.81 8.24
N ILE A 260 -17.53 -5.88 7.53
CA ILE A 260 -17.41 -5.97 6.07
C ILE A 260 -18.75 -6.49 5.50
N PRO A 261 -19.48 -5.72 4.67
CA PRO A 261 -19.18 -4.33 4.26
C PRO A 261 -19.20 -3.34 5.44
N TYR A 262 -18.64 -2.15 5.23
CA TYR A 262 -18.55 -1.15 6.28
C TYR A 262 -19.93 -0.63 6.67
N MET A 263 -20.10 -0.36 7.96
CA MET A 263 -21.35 0.18 8.48
C MET A 263 -21.18 1.67 8.73
N ILE A 264 -22.16 2.45 8.28
CA ILE A 264 -22.28 3.87 8.59
C ILE A 264 -22.71 4.00 10.05
N GLU A 265 -21.86 4.60 10.87
CA GLU A 265 -22.13 4.92 12.28
C GLU A 265 -22.92 6.21 12.39
N ASN A 266 -22.50 7.24 11.64
CA ASN A 266 -23.11 8.55 11.66
C ASN A 266 -23.03 9.27 10.31
N VAL A 267 -23.99 10.18 10.09
CA VAL A 267 -23.99 11.14 8.98
C VAL A 267 -24.18 12.53 9.57
N PHE A 268 -23.33 13.47 9.17
CA PHE A 268 -23.35 14.85 9.63
C PHE A 268 -23.44 15.83 8.46
N LEU A 269 -24.14 16.94 8.67
CA LEU A 269 -24.15 18.09 7.76
C LEU A 269 -23.02 19.09 8.07
N GLU A 270 -22.60 19.14 9.34
CA GLU A 270 -21.53 19.97 9.86
C GLU A 270 -20.55 19.11 10.68
N TYR A 271 -19.31 19.55 10.84
CA TYR A 271 -18.33 18.82 11.63
C TYR A 271 -18.69 18.86 13.12
N PRO A 272 -18.94 17.71 13.79
CA PRO A 272 -19.07 17.70 15.24
C PRO A 272 -17.75 18.10 15.91
N ASP A 273 -17.79 18.53 17.17
CA ASP A 273 -16.60 19.00 17.90
C ASP A 273 -15.43 18.02 17.86
N GLU A 274 -15.72 16.71 17.94
CA GLU A 274 -14.72 15.64 17.86
C GLU A 274 -14.00 15.54 16.50
N PHE A 275 -14.58 16.10 15.43
CA PHE A 275 -14.02 16.07 14.08
C PHE A 275 -13.64 17.45 13.54
N LYS A 276 -13.74 18.52 14.32
CA LYS A 276 -13.35 19.88 13.89
C LYS A 276 -11.91 19.97 13.38
N ALA A 277 -10.99 19.15 13.91
CA ALA A 277 -9.61 19.08 13.44
C ALA A 277 -9.47 18.61 11.97
N TYR A 278 -10.52 18.01 11.40
CA TYR A 278 -10.56 17.50 10.03
C TYR A 278 -11.38 18.39 9.08
N GLU A 279 -11.81 19.58 9.52
CA GLU A 279 -12.56 20.50 8.66
C GLU A 279 -11.69 21.03 7.50
N ASP A 280 -10.38 21.17 7.72
CA ASP A 280 -9.41 21.60 6.72
C ASP A 280 -9.31 20.62 5.55
N ASP A 281 -9.63 21.09 4.34
CA ASP A 281 -9.53 20.29 3.12
C ASP A 281 -8.11 19.76 2.82
N ALA A 282 -7.06 20.36 3.42
CA ALA A 282 -5.68 19.94 3.25
C ALA A 282 -5.36 18.57 3.89
N VAL A 283 -6.12 18.14 4.91
CA VAL A 283 -5.92 16.82 5.53
C VAL A 283 -6.56 15.69 4.74
N TRP A 284 -7.49 16.00 3.83
CA TRP A 284 -8.20 15.00 3.04
C TRP A 284 -7.38 14.55 1.85
N GLN A 285 -7.07 13.25 1.81
CA GLN A 285 -6.44 12.67 0.63
C GLN A 285 -7.51 12.52 -0.45
N LYS A 286 -7.28 13.17 -1.60
CA LYS A 286 -8.27 13.25 -2.68
C LYS A 286 -8.62 11.90 -3.32
N ASP A 287 -7.87 10.84 -3.00
CA ASP A 287 -7.79 9.65 -3.85
C ASP A 287 -7.68 8.31 -3.12
N GLY A 288 -7.72 8.28 -1.79
CA GLY A 288 -7.49 7.06 -1.00
C GLY A 288 -6.09 6.44 -1.12
N PHE A 289 -5.17 7.14 -1.80
CA PHE A 289 -3.82 6.66 -2.11
C PHE A 289 -2.76 7.25 -1.17
N PHE A 290 -2.49 6.53 -0.09
CA PHE A 290 -1.41 6.87 0.84
C PHE A 290 -0.05 6.39 0.30
N LEU A 291 0.94 7.28 0.28
CA LEU A 291 2.32 6.97 -0.07
C LEU A 291 3.25 7.73 0.86
N GLU A 292 4.23 7.03 1.41
CA GLU A 292 5.32 7.57 2.21
C GLU A 292 6.64 7.50 1.43
N ASP A 293 7.62 8.33 1.79
CA ASP A 293 8.97 8.18 1.25
C ASP A 293 9.67 7.01 1.95
N ILE A 294 9.87 5.93 1.21
CA ILE A 294 10.55 4.74 1.70
C ILE A 294 12.05 4.97 1.57
N ILE A 295 12.75 4.82 2.69
CA ILE A 295 14.21 4.82 2.73
C ILE A 295 14.74 3.39 2.91
N LEU A 296 15.97 3.15 2.45
CA LEU A 296 16.60 1.83 2.51
C LEU A 296 16.61 1.19 3.92
N PRO A 297 16.89 1.92 5.02
CA PRO A 297 16.83 1.34 6.36
C PRO A 297 15.44 0.80 6.73
N ASP A 298 14.37 1.52 6.37
CA ASP A 298 12.99 1.10 6.68
C ASP A 298 12.59 -0.13 5.87
N PHE A 299 12.97 -0.14 4.58
CA PHE A 299 12.80 -1.30 3.72
C PHE A 299 13.54 -2.53 4.26
N LEU A 300 14.79 -2.36 4.72
CA LEU A 300 15.57 -3.43 5.33
C LEU A 300 14.95 -3.92 6.64
N ALA A 301 14.42 -3.03 7.47
CA ALA A 301 13.70 -3.43 8.68
C ALA A 301 12.52 -4.35 8.31
N ARG A 302 11.65 -3.92 7.39
CA ARG A 302 10.50 -4.74 6.94
C ARG A 302 10.94 -6.10 6.39
N GLN A 303 11.97 -6.13 5.54
CA GLN A 303 12.53 -7.37 5.01
C GLN A 303 13.07 -8.30 6.12
N MET A 304 13.69 -7.75 7.18
CA MET A 304 14.14 -8.54 8.33
C MET A 304 12.95 -9.16 9.06
N ALA A 305 11.91 -8.37 9.31
CA ALA A 305 10.71 -8.85 9.99
C ALA A 305 10.05 -10.01 9.23
N THR A 306 9.87 -9.86 7.91
CA THR A 306 9.28 -10.89 7.05
C THR A 306 10.12 -12.17 7.07
N ARG A 307 11.44 -12.07 6.86
CA ARG A 307 12.32 -13.24 6.83
C ARG A 307 12.45 -13.94 8.17
N ILE A 308 12.48 -13.19 9.28
CA ILE A 308 12.48 -13.75 10.64
C ILE A 308 11.16 -14.47 10.89
N LYS A 309 10.02 -13.86 10.52
CA LYS A 309 8.70 -14.50 10.65
C LYS A 309 8.63 -15.82 9.88
N GLU A 310 9.10 -15.85 8.64
CA GLU A 310 9.17 -17.06 7.82
C GLU A 310 10.11 -18.11 8.41
N PHE A 311 11.30 -17.71 8.85
CA PHE A 311 12.32 -18.61 9.39
C PHE A 311 11.83 -19.36 10.63
N TYR A 312 11.23 -18.65 11.59
CA TYR A 312 10.64 -19.28 12.78
C TYR A 312 9.26 -19.90 12.50
N LYS A 313 8.74 -19.74 11.28
CA LYS A 313 7.34 -20.01 10.92
C LYS A 313 6.39 -19.43 11.98
N ALA A 314 6.73 -18.24 12.48
CA ALA A 314 6.10 -17.63 13.63
C ALA A 314 4.64 -17.32 13.30
N THR A 315 3.73 -17.85 14.11
CA THR A 315 2.32 -17.47 14.09
C THR A 315 2.11 -16.12 14.80
N GLY A 316 3.06 -15.71 15.64
CA GLY A 316 3.05 -14.44 16.35
C GLY A 316 3.54 -13.26 15.52
N PHE A 317 3.60 -12.12 16.19
CA PHE A 317 4.00 -10.85 15.62
C PHE A 317 5.52 -10.75 15.51
N VAL A 318 6.01 -10.29 14.36
CA VAL A 318 7.40 -9.86 14.17
C VAL A 318 7.36 -8.46 13.58
N LYS A 319 7.96 -7.50 14.25
CA LYS A 319 8.14 -6.13 13.75
C LYS A 319 9.60 -5.76 13.84
N ALA A 320 10.08 -5.11 12.81
CA ALA A 320 11.34 -4.40 12.85
C ALA A 320 11.09 -2.95 12.49
N GLU A 321 11.82 -2.05 13.14
CA GLU A 321 11.83 -0.62 12.86
C GLU A 321 13.28 -0.12 12.85
N TYR A 322 13.57 0.84 11.98
CA TYR A 322 14.81 1.61 12.05
C TYR A 322 14.53 2.92 12.80
N ARG A 323 15.48 3.34 13.64
CA ARG A 323 15.42 4.59 14.40
C ARG A 323 16.51 5.52 13.89
N PRO A 324 16.19 6.45 12.97
CA PRO A 324 17.21 7.26 12.29
C PRO A 324 18.10 8.06 13.26
N LYS A 325 17.52 8.63 14.33
CA LYS A 325 18.26 9.42 15.33
C LYS A 325 19.31 8.61 16.09
N GLU A 326 19.06 7.31 16.29
CA GLU A 326 19.94 6.39 17.01
C GLU A 326 20.77 5.52 16.05
N LYS A 327 20.54 5.64 14.74
CA LYS A 327 21.05 4.71 13.71
C LYS A 327 20.89 3.24 14.12
N LYS A 328 19.76 2.92 14.74
CA LYS A 328 19.54 1.63 15.42
C LYS A 328 18.38 0.88 14.79
N PHE A 329 18.58 -0.41 14.54
CA PHE A 329 17.47 -1.32 14.23
C PHE A 329 16.93 -1.92 15.52
N LYS A 330 15.61 -1.97 15.65
CA LYS A 330 14.94 -2.68 16.72
C LYS A 330 14.01 -3.72 16.11
N VAL A 331 14.25 -4.98 16.43
CA VAL A 331 13.39 -6.10 16.02
C VAL A 331 12.73 -6.68 17.26
N ILE A 332 11.41 -6.63 17.27
CA ILE A 332 10.55 -7.17 18.32
C ILE A 332 9.85 -8.37 17.73
N PHE A 333 9.90 -9.50 18.42
CA PHE A 333 9.14 -10.66 18.00
C PHE A 333 8.55 -11.42 19.17
N ASP A 334 7.38 -12.00 18.91
CA ASP A 334 6.69 -12.92 19.78
C ASP A 334 6.77 -14.30 19.14
N ALA A 335 7.88 -15.00 19.39
CA ALA A 335 8.08 -16.34 18.87
C ALA A 335 7.30 -17.33 19.75
N ILE A 336 6.00 -17.46 19.48
CA ILE A 336 5.17 -18.48 20.10
C ILE A 336 5.71 -19.85 19.69
N LYS A 337 6.14 -20.64 20.67
CA LYS A 337 6.52 -22.04 20.47
C LYS A 337 5.34 -22.79 19.83
N LYS A 338 5.56 -23.49 18.71
CA LYS A 338 4.49 -24.31 18.10
C LYS A 338 4.15 -25.52 18.97
N SER A 339 5.09 -25.95 19.81
CA SER A 339 4.95 -27.04 20.75
C SER A 339 5.74 -26.76 22.04
N PRO A 340 5.30 -27.26 23.21
CA PRO A 340 6.08 -27.22 24.46
C PRO A 340 7.49 -27.82 24.32
N LYS A 341 7.70 -28.70 23.34
CA LYS A 341 8.99 -29.33 23.03
C LYS A 341 9.91 -28.47 22.16
N ASP A 342 9.41 -27.39 21.57
CA ASP A 342 10.23 -26.50 20.75
C ASP A 342 11.18 -25.71 21.65
N LYS A 343 12.44 -25.66 21.23
CA LYS A 343 13.43 -24.81 21.87
C LYS A 343 12.92 -23.36 21.81
N PRO A 344 13.09 -22.56 22.87
CA PRO A 344 12.81 -21.13 22.79
C PRO A 344 13.56 -20.54 21.59
N ALA A 345 12.97 -19.55 20.93
CA ALA A 345 13.60 -18.92 19.77
C ALA A 345 15.01 -18.47 20.16
N ASP A 346 16.02 -19.12 19.56
CA ASP A 346 17.37 -18.64 19.72
C ASP A 346 17.49 -17.33 18.95
N PHE A 347 18.21 -16.35 19.50
CA PHE A 347 18.48 -15.13 18.75
C PHE A 347 19.44 -15.38 17.58
N ASP A 348 20.09 -16.56 17.50
CA ASP A 348 21.10 -16.88 16.50
C ASP A 348 20.54 -16.90 15.08
N GLY A 349 19.35 -17.50 14.87
CA GLY A 349 18.67 -17.45 13.58
C GLY A 349 18.36 -16.02 13.11
N ALA A 350 17.77 -15.20 13.99
CA ALA A 350 17.49 -13.80 13.73
C ALA A 350 18.78 -13.00 13.42
N TRP A 351 19.85 -13.21 14.21
CA TRP A 351 21.13 -12.55 13.96
C TRP A 351 21.74 -12.91 12.61
N LYS A 352 21.67 -14.19 12.20
CA LYS A 352 22.12 -14.64 10.88
C LYS A 352 21.35 -13.96 9.75
N ILE A 353 20.02 -13.85 9.88
CA ILE A 353 19.17 -13.18 8.88
C ILE A 353 19.53 -11.70 8.76
N ILE A 354 19.58 -11.00 9.89
CA ILE A 354 19.91 -9.56 9.92
C ILE A 354 21.29 -9.32 9.33
N SER A 355 22.29 -10.09 9.76
CA SER A 355 23.65 -9.96 9.27
C SER A 355 23.76 -10.24 7.77
N ALA A 356 23.10 -11.29 7.28
CA ALA A 356 23.06 -11.61 5.85
C ALA A 356 22.41 -10.49 5.05
N MET A 357 21.35 -9.86 5.57
CA MET A 357 20.70 -8.73 4.92
C MET A 357 21.58 -7.48 4.88
N MET A 358 22.17 -7.08 6.00
CA MET A 358 23.07 -5.92 6.03
C MET A 358 24.21 -6.09 5.02
N ARG A 359 24.82 -7.29 4.97
CA ARG A 359 25.88 -7.61 4.01
C ARG A 359 25.38 -7.54 2.56
N ARG A 360 24.22 -8.14 2.31
CA ARG A 360 23.63 -8.29 0.96
C ARG A 360 23.32 -6.95 0.30
N TYR A 361 23.01 -5.93 1.10
CA TYR A 361 22.74 -4.56 0.67
C TYR A 361 23.94 -3.61 0.88
N ASP A 362 25.08 -4.13 1.34
CA ASP A 362 26.23 -3.35 1.82
C ASP A 362 25.83 -2.17 2.74
N PHE A 363 24.79 -2.39 3.56
CA PHE A 363 24.24 -1.33 4.39
C PHE A 363 25.10 -1.15 5.64
N LYS A 364 25.81 -0.02 5.72
CA LYS A 364 26.73 0.30 6.81
C LYS A 364 26.24 1.41 7.73
N ASP A 365 25.16 2.12 7.39
CA ASP A 365 24.68 3.28 8.16
C ASP A 365 23.80 2.89 9.37
N PHE A 366 24.39 2.09 10.26
CA PHE A 366 23.82 1.72 11.54
C PHE A 366 24.90 1.59 12.62
N GLU A 367 24.52 1.83 13.87
CA GLU A 367 25.39 1.69 15.03
C GLU A 367 25.15 0.36 15.75
N SER A 368 23.88 -0.02 15.91
CA SER A 368 23.51 -1.24 16.61
C SER A 368 22.19 -1.83 16.12
N VAL A 369 21.97 -3.08 16.50
CA VAL A 369 20.72 -3.80 16.31
C VAL A 369 20.30 -4.35 17.67
N GLU A 370 19.03 -4.19 18.03
CA GLU A 370 18.42 -4.76 19.22
C GLU A 370 17.38 -5.81 18.84
N LEU A 371 17.48 -6.99 19.44
CA LEU A 371 16.45 -8.04 19.39
C LEU A 371 15.74 -8.09 20.73
N PHE A 372 14.41 -8.13 20.69
CA PHE A 372 13.57 -8.27 21.88
C PHE A 372 12.52 -9.37 21.67
N SER A 373 12.61 -10.43 22.48
CA SER A 373 11.60 -11.49 22.58
C SER A 373 10.58 -11.08 23.64
N ILE A 374 9.32 -10.91 23.23
CA ILE A 374 8.23 -10.59 24.17
C ILE A 374 7.99 -11.79 25.10
N THR A 375 7.90 -13.00 24.53
CA THR A 375 7.57 -14.23 25.25
C THR A 375 8.56 -14.52 26.39
N ASP A 376 9.85 -14.32 26.14
CA ASP A 376 10.91 -14.61 27.11
C ASP A 376 11.32 -13.39 27.95
N ALA A 377 10.77 -12.20 27.64
CA ALA A 377 11.25 -10.90 28.12
C ALA A 377 12.77 -10.71 27.96
N LYS A 378 13.38 -11.37 26.95
CA LYS A 378 14.83 -11.33 26.70
C LYS A 378 15.17 -10.26 25.69
N ARG A 379 16.27 -9.54 25.96
CA ARG A 379 16.84 -8.56 25.05
C ARG A 379 18.29 -8.93 24.73
N GLN A 380 18.68 -8.80 23.47
CA GLN A 380 20.07 -8.78 23.05
C GLN A 380 20.33 -7.58 22.18
N THR A 381 21.55 -7.05 22.24
CA THR A 381 21.99 -5.96 21.39
C THR A 381 23.36 -6.33 20.84
N MET A 382 23.57 -6.08 19.56
CA MET A 382 24.87 -6.17 18.92
C MET A 382 25.17 -4.85 18.23
N THR A 383 26.35 -4.32 18.46
CA THR A 383 26.92 -3.24 17.65
C THR A 383 27.16 -3.73 16.23
N ARG A 384 27.28 -2.79 15.28
CA ARG A 384 27.69 -3.12 13.91
C ARG A 384 28.98 -3.94 13.88
N ARG A 385 29.97 -3.58 14.70
CA ARG A 385 31.26 -4.30 14.76
C ARG A 385 31.07 -5.73 15.23
N GLU A 386 30.37 -5.95 16.34
CA GLU A 386 30.11 -7.32 16.84
C GLU A 386 29.32 -8.16 15.84
N LEU A 387 28.33 -7.58 15.16
CA LEU A 387 27.54 -8.27 14.15
C LEU A 387 28.41 -8.70 12.95
N ILE A 388 29.32 -7.84 12.51
CA ILE A 388 30.28 -8.11 11.44
C ILE A 388 31.28 -9.18 11.89
N ASP A 389 31.94 -8.98 13.02
CA ASP A 389 32.99 -9.87 13.53
C ASP A 389 32.44 -11.30 13.76
N LYS A 390 31.19 -11.41 14.22
CA LYS A 390 30.56 -12.70 14.51
C LYS A 390 30.02 -13.42 13.27
N PHE A 391 29.45 -12.70 12.31
CA PHE A 391 28.66 -13.30 11.23
C PHE A 391 29.17 -13.01 9.81
N TRP A 392 30.21 -12.19 9.63
CA TRP A 392 30.88 -11.97 8.35
C TRP A 392 32.29 -12.57 8.37
N PRO A 393 32.45 -13.90 8.25
CA PRO A 393 33.78 -14.48 8.21
C PRO A 393 34.60 -13.88 7.07
N THR A 394 35.81 -13.42 7.39
CA THR A 394 36.75 -12.78 6.47
C THR A 394 37.13 -13.64 5.26
N TRP A 395 36.98 -14.97 5.34
CA TRP A 395 37.29 -15.90 4.24
C TRP A 395 36.24 -15.92 3.10
N LEU A 396 35.04 -15.34 3.31
CA LEU A 396 34.00 -15.21 2.28
C LEU A 396 34.15 -13.92 1.44
N ILE A 397 35.21 -13.13 1.65
CA ILE A 397 35.46 -11.85 0.95
C ILE A 397 36.36 -12.05 -0.29
N LYS A 398 36.97 -13.23 -0.48
CA LYS A 398 37.90 -13.53 -1.59
C LYS A 398 37.25 -14.18 -2.83
N ARG A 399 36.04 -13.82 -3.21
CA ARG A 399 35.45 -14.26 -4.49
C ARG A 399 34.98 -13.09 -5.33
#